data_AF-A0A553PEU5-F1
#
_entry.id   AF-A0A553PEU5-F1
#
_cell.length_a   1.000
_cell.length_b   1.000
_cell.length_c   1.000
_cell.angle_alpha   90.00
_cell.angle_beta   90.00
_cell.angle_gamma   90.00
#
_symmetry.space_group_name_H-M   'P 1'
#
loop_
_entity.id
_entity.type
_entity.pdbx_description
1 polymer ?
#
loop_
_entity_poly.entity_id
_entity_poly.type
_entity_poly.pdbx_seq_one_letter_code
_entity_poly.pdbx_strand_id
1 'polypeptide(L)'
;MRIPEQLDLGVEGFLKSQSNYCPNCVFILPVYEINTTQNKDRVPQNKKQLLKQIKMKQARIYHMQTYSWGQKMSNLDLWERLNESTSLEVAYGLERYQFTYEPMFIGPTSIPLFDERFDGFGLCRNTQFYELFVAGFQFKFLNNGFLTHIGFKVPGQREQWKFKELVKNQRLIPQFALEIRARYGQDPCEMSLKLRTFPASKWKDIQCANTTPSNKQYKLRQNNN
;
A
#
# COMPACT_ATOMS: atom_id res chain seq x y z
N MET A 1 13.55 5.75 0.20
CA MET A 1 13.47 4.34 -0.23
C MET A 1 14.60 4.08 -1.21
N ARG A 2 15.08 2.85 -1.31
CA ARG A 2 16.02 2.41 -2.35
C ARG A 2 15.30 1.39 -3.24
N ILE A 3 15.50 1.56 -4.54
CA ILE A 3 14.97 0.71 -5.60
C ILE A 3 16.11 -0.25 -5.97
N PRO A 4 15.90 -1.58 -5.93
CA PRO A 4 16.87 -2.54 -6.45
C PRO A 4 17.25 -2.23 -7.90
N GLU A 5 18.49 -2.50 -8.26
CA GLU A 5 18.96 -2.35 -9.64
C GLU A 5 18.08 -3.18 -10.60
N GLN A 6 17.82 -2.66 -11.80
CA GLN A 6 16.98 -3.28 -12.84
C GLN A 6 15.48 -3.38 -12.51
N LEU A 7 15.02 -2.99 -11.32
CA LEU A 7 13.58 -3.05 -11.01
C LEU A 7 12.77 -2.11 -11.90
N ASP A 8 13.32 -0.95 -12.24
CA ASP A 8 12.75 0.02 -13.17
C ASP A 8 12.55 -0.57 -14.58
N LEU A 9 13.62 -1.12 -15.17
CA LEU A 9 13.56 -1.77 -16.50
C LEU A 9 12.63 -2.98 -16.49
N GLY A 10 12.64 -3.76 -15.41
CA GLY A 10 11.71 -4.87 -15.23
C GLY A 10 10.25 -4.40 -15.17
N VAL A 11 9.95 -3.31 -14.46
CA VAL A 11 8.60 -2.75 -14.36
C VAL A 11 8.15 -2.24 -15.73
N GLU A 12 9.02 -1.56 -16.47
CA GLU A 12 8.69 -1.15 -17.84
C GLU A 12 8.35 -2.33 -18.74
N GLY A 13 9.17 -3.39 -18.73
CA GLY A 13 8.90 -4.61 -19.49
C GLY A 13 7.60 -5.28 -19.08
N PHE A 14 7.35 -5.37 -17.77
CA PHE A 14 6.11 -5.92 -17.21
C PHE A 14 4.87 -5.14 -17.68
N LEU A 15 4.91 -3.80 -17.62
CA LEU A 15 3.78 -2.93 -17.98
C LEU A 15 3.54 -2.85 -19.49
N LYS A 16 4.58 -3.00 -20.32
CA LYS A 16 4.47 -3.04 -21.78
C LYS A 16 3.87 -4.35 -22.30
N SER A 17 3.88 -5.43 -21.51
CA SER A 17 3.31 -6.72 -21.91
C SER A 17 1.79 -6.68 -21.96
N GLN A 18 1.22 -7.01 -23.12
CA GLN A 18 -0.24 -7.03 -23.34
C GLN A 18 -0.97 -7.99 -22.37
N SER A 19 -0.33 -9.10 -21.98
CA SER A 19 -0.89 -10.06 -21.02
C SER A 19 -1.09 -9.48 -19.62
N ASN A 20 -0.38 -8.39 -19.28
CA ASN A 20 -0.42 -7.72 -17.99
C ASN A 20 -1.28 -6.45 -18.01
N TYR A 21 -1.87 -6.10 -19.16
CA TYR A 21 -2.68 -4.89 -19.30
C TYR A 21 -3.87 -4.93 -18.33
N CYS A 22 -3.92 -3.94 -17.43
CA CYS A 22 -5.01 -3.76 -16.49
C CYS A 22 -5.17 -2.28 -16.12
N PRO A 23 -6.15 -1.57 -16.70
CA PRO A 23 -6.28 -0.12 -16.53
C PRO A 23 -6.71 0.30 -15.12
N ASN A 24 -7.36 -0.61 -14.38
CA ASN A 24 -7.79 -0.39 -12.99
C ASN A 24 -7.00 -1.27 -12.01
N CYS A 25 -5.71 -1.52 -12.28
CA CYS A 25 -4.84 -2.23 -11.35
C CYS A 25 -3.80 -1.29 -10.75
N VAL A 26 -3.46 -1.55 -9.50
CA VAL A 26 -2.21 -1.09 -8.90
C VAL A 26 -1.38 -2.29 -8.45
N PHE A 27 -0.07 -2.17 -8.61
CA PHE A 27 0.90 -3.22 -8.36
C PHE A 27 1.67 -2.91 -7.08
N ILE A 28 1.42 -3.69 -6.03
CA ILE A 28 2.01 -3.51 -4.70
C ILE A 28 3.42 -4.09 -4.66
N LEU A 29 4.32 -3.32 -4.07
CA LEU A 29 5.70 -3.69 -3.79
C LEU A 29 5.88 -3.82 -2.27
N PRO A 30 6.21 -5.02 -1.75
CA PRO A 30 6.68 -5.18 -0.38
C PRO A 30 7.87 -4.28 -0.07
N VAL A 31 7.92 -3.78 1.16
CA VAL A 31 9.01 -2.92 1.63
C VAL A 31 9.70 -3.57 2.82
N TYR A 32 11.03 -3.55 2.80
CA TYR A 32 11.86 -4.08 3.89
C TYR A 32 12.82 -3.03 4.45
N GLU A 33 12.96 -3.00 5.76
CA GLU A 33 14.03 -2.29 6.45
C GLU A 33 15.31 -3.12 6.40
N ILE A 34 16.43 -2.48 6.07
CA ILE A 34 17.76 -3.11 6.00
C ILE A 34 18.67 -2.52 7.06
N ASN A 35 19.31 -3.38 7.85
CA ASN A 35 20.33 -2.98 8.80
C ASN A 35 21.66 -2.74 8.06
N THR A 36 21.98 -1.47 7.82
CA THR A 36 23.23 -1.07 7.14
C THR A 36 24.25 -0.45 8.09
N THR A 37 24.12 -0.66 9.39
CA THR A 37 25.01 -0.08 10.41
C THR A 37 26.50 -0.40 10.16
N GLN A 38 26.79 -1.43 9.37
CA GLN A 38 28.16 -1.87 9.06
C GLN A 38 28.58 -1.77 7.59
N ASN A 39 27.66 -1.67 6.61
CA ASN A 39 27.98 -1.43 5.20
C ASN A 39 26.70 -1.06 4.39
N LYS A 40 26.76 -0.01 3.57
CA LYS A 40 25.71 0.39 2.63
C LYS A 40 25.62 -0.53 1.39
N ASP A 41 26.69 -1.23 1.03
CA ASP A 41 26.75 -2.18 -0.10
C ASP A 41 25.97 -3.48 0.15
N ARG A 42 25.31 -3.58 1.31
CA ARG A 42 24.43 -4.70 1.67
C ARG A 42 22.97 -4.46 1.26
N VAL A 43 22.64 -3.47 0.45
CA VAL A 43 21.27 -3.36 -0.07
C VAL A 43 21.02 -4.55 -1.03
N PRO A 44 20.02 -5.40 -0.77
CA PRO A 44 19.73 -6.53 -1.63
C PRO A 44 19.23 -6.06 -2.99
N GLN A 45 19.82 -6.60 -4.06
CA GLN A 45 19.48 -6.26 -5.45
C GLN A 45 18.43 -7.21 -6.05
N ASN A 46 18.18 -8.34 -5.40
CA ASN A 46 17.20 -9.32 -5.85
C ASN A 46 16.54 -10.05 -4.68
N LYS A 47 15.47 -10.79 -4.96
CA LYS A 47 14.65 -11.41 -3.93
C LYS A 47 15.45 -12.44 -3.14
N LYS A 48 16.27 -13.24 -3.82
CA LYS A 48 17.15 -14.23 -3.17
C LYS A 48 18.09 -13.60 -2.13
N GLN A 49 18.72 -12.47 -2.46
CA GLN A 49 19.56 -11.73 -1.51
C GLN A 49 18.77 -11.18 -0.33
N LEU A 50 17.58 -10.62 -0.58
CA LEU A 50 16.70 -10.12 0.47
C LEU A 50 16.30 -11.23 1.45
N LEU A 51 15.83 -12.37 0.94
CA LEU A 51 15.43 -13.52 1.77
C LEU A 51 16.59 -14.06 2.60
N LYS A 52 17.83 -14.05 2.06
CA LYS A 52 19.03 -14.40 2.83
C LYS A 52 19.23 -13.42 4.00
N GLN A 53 19.06 -12.12 3.77
CA GLN A 53 19.21 -11.11 4.82
C GLN A 53 18.11 -11.20 5.89
N ILE A 54 16.88 -11.54 5.51
CA ILE A 54 15.79 -11.81 6.46
C ILE A 54 16.16 -12.97 7.38
N LYS A 55 16.65 -14.09 6.82
CA LYS A 55 17.12 -15.25 7.60
C LYS A 55 18.25 -14.87 8.57
N MET A 56 19.15 -13.97 8.16
CA MET A 56 20.25 -13.46 8.98
C MET A 56 19.82 -12.35 9.97
N LYS A 57 18.52 -12.01 10.06
CA LYS A 57 17.99 -10.90 10.86
C LYS A 57 18.60 -9.52 10.51
N GLN A 58 19.10 -9.39 9.29
CA GLN A 58 19.65 -8.14 8.73
C GLN A 58 18.61 -7.35 7.93
N ALA A 59 17.51 -8.00 7.54
CA ALA A 59 16.36 -7.36 6.94
C ALA A 59 15.07 -7.75 7.68
N ARG A 60 14.06 -6.89 7.65
CA ARG A 60 12.73 -7.16 8.20
C ARG A 60 11.66 -6.33 7.51
N ILE A 61 10.40 -6.72 7.63
CA ILE A 61 9.26 -5.98 7.07
C ILE A 61 9.28 -4.53 7.55
N TYR A 62 9.01 -3.60 6.63
CA TYR A 62 9.00 -2.17 6.91
C TYR A 62 8.00 -1.78 7.99
N HIS A 63 8.46 -0.96 8.94
CA HIS A 63 7.68 -0.51 10.09
C HIS A 63 7.08 -1.63 10.95
N MET A 64 7.55 -2.88 10.85
CA MET A 64 6.99 -4.00 11.63
C MET A 64 7.03 -3.73 13.14
N GLN A 65 8.02 -2.98 13.64
CA GLN A 65 8.15 -2.64 15.06
C GLN A 65 7.39 -1.37 15.47
N THR A 66 7.06 -0.48 14.53
CA THR A 66 6.52 0.87 14.86
C THR A 66 5.09 1.07 14.36
N TYR A 67 4.68 0.38 13.30
CA TYR A 67 3.36 0.43 12.67
C TYR A 67 3.09 -0.82 11.82
N SER A 68 2.99 -1.99 12.47
CA SER A 68 2.75 -3.27 11.79
C SER A 68 1.42 -3.33 11.02
N TRP A 69 0.41 -2.57 11.45
CA TRP A 69 -0.90 -2.50 10.80
C TRP A 69 -0.82 -2.03 9.34
N GLY A 70 0.18 -1.19 9.02
CA GLY A 70 0.41 -0.71 7.66
C GLY A 70 0.73 -1.81 6.64
N GLN A 71 1.23 -2.96 7.09
CA GLN A 71 1.63 -4.08 6.23
C GLN A 71 0.77 -5.34 6.39
N LYS A 72 -0.16 -5.34 7.35
CA LYS A 72 -0.88 -6.56 7.78
C LYS A 72 -1.72 -7.23 6.68
N MET A 73 -2.17 -6.50 5.67
CA MET A 73 -2.96 -7.09 4.57
C MET A 73 -2.09 -7.68 3.45
N SER A 74 -0.76 -7.52 3.52
CA SER A 74 0.13 -7.89 2.42
C SER A 74 0.37 -9.39 2.26
N ASN A 75 0.08 -10.22 3.28
CA ASN A 75 0.43 -11.64 3.31
C ASN A 75 1.91 -11.90 2.92
N LEU A 76 2.83 -11.15 3.53
CA LEU A 76 4.25 -11.19 3.15
C LEU A 76 4.89 -12.56 3.41
N ASP A 77 4.37 -13.34 4.34
CA ASP A 77 4.80 -14.72 4.54
C ASP A 77 4.59 -15.58 3.28
N LEU A 78 3.47 -15.38 2.56
CA LEU A 78 3.25 -16.02 1.27
C LEU A 78 4.24 -15.50 0.23
N TRP A 79 4.39 -14.18 0.10
CA TRP A 79 5.33 -13.56 -0.82
C TRP A 79 6.76 -14.09 -0.64
N GLU A 80 7.23 -14.21 0.60
CA GLU A 80 8.58 -14.68 0.92
C GLU A 80 8.82 -16.16 0.58
N ARG A 81 7.75 -16.98 0.54
CA ARG A 81 7.83 -18.39 0.16
C ARG A 81 7.80 -18.63 -1.35
N LEU A 82 7.32 -17.67 -2.14
CA LEU A 82 7.31 -17.79 -3.59
C LEU A 82 8.75 -17.79 -4.14
N ASN A 83 9.03 -18.72 -5.04
CA ASN A 83 10.30 -18.74 -5.75
C ASN A 83 10.47 -17.47 -6.58
N GLU A 84 11.71 -17.02 -6.71
CA GLU A 84 12.06 -15.93 -7.61
C GLU A 84 11.85 -16.38 -9.06
N SER A 85 11.17 -15.54 -9.83
CA SER A 85 10.87 -15.80 -11.24
C SER A 85 11.93 -15.19 -12.15
N THR A 86 11.96 -15.57 -13.42
CA THR A 86 12.93 -15.02 -14.39
C THR A 86 12.64 -13.55 -14.73
N SER A 87 11.40 -13.12 -14.57
CA SER A 87 10.94 -11.74 -14.82
C SER A 87 9.91 -11.33 -13.77
N LEU A 88 9.55 -10.04 -13.76
CA LEU A 88 8.45 -9.56 -12.93
C LEU A 88 7.13 -10.17 -13.38
N GLU A 89 6.37 -10.65 -12.42
CA GLU A 89 5.04 -11.20 -12.63
C GLU A 89 4.14 -10.90 -11.44
N VAL A 90 2.83 -11.04 -11.65
CA VAL A 90 1.86 -10.98 -10.57
C VAL A 90 1.97 -12.23 -9.72
N ALA A 91 2.21 -12.05 -8.41
CA ALA A 91 2.21 -13.12 -7.43
C ALA A 91 0.77 -13.51 -7.04
N TYR A 92 0.01 -12.55 -6.51
CA TYR A 92 -1.36 -12.75 -6.04
C TYR A 92 -2.10 -11.41 -5.89
N GLY A 93 -3.42 -11.46 -5.77
CA GLY A 93 -4.26 -10.30 -5.48
C GLY A 93 -4.44 -10.05 -3.98
N LEU A 94 -4.72 -8.82 -3.59
CA LEU A 94 -5.12 -8.49 -2.22
C LEU A 94 -6.50 -9.12 -1.92
N GLU A 95 -6.57 -10.02 -0.95
CA GLU A 95 -7.81 -10.74 -0.62
C GLU A 95 -8.77 -9.94 0.27
N ARG A 96 -8.21 -9.11 1.15
CA ARG A 96 -8.94 -8.31 2.14
C ARG A 96 -8.30 -6.95 2.28
N TYR A 97 -9.12 -5.95 2.54
CA TYR A 97 -8.69 -4.59 2.77
C TYR A 97 -9.03 -4.10 4.18
N GLN A 98 -8.17 -3.26 4.76
CA GLN A 98 -8.41 -2.53 6.00
C GLN A 98 -7.90 -1.09 5.82
N PHE A 99 -8.55 -0.12 6.45
CA PHE A 99 -8.22 1.30 6.25
C PHE A 99 -6.78 1.66 6.64
N THR A 100 -6.25 1.04 7.68
CA THR A 100 -4.87 1.28 8.15
C THR A 100 -3.80 0.68 7.24
N TYR A 101 -4.18 -0.04 6.18
CA TYR A 101 -3.22 -0.58 5.22
C TYR A 101 -2.55 0.54 4.43
N GLU A 102 -1.22 0.49 4.33
CA GLU A 102 -0.40 1.57 3.78
C GLU A 102 0.74 0.98 2.91
N PRO A 103 0.42 0.35 1.77
CA PRO A 103 1.41 -0.23 0.88
C PRO A 103 2.16 0.82 0.06
N MET A 104 3.29 0.42 -0.50
CA MET A 104 3.87 1.10 -1.66
C MET A 104 3.41 0.39 -2.92
N PHE A 105 3.04 1.15 -3.95
CA PHE A 105 2.52 0.59 -5.18
C PHE A 105 2.93 1.40 -6.41
N ILE A 106 2.82 0.76 -7.57
CA ILE A 106 2.91 1.35 -8.90
C ILE A 106 1.49 1.35 -9.47
N GLY A 107 1.00 2.49 -9.94
CA GLY A 107 -0.33 2.63 -10.52
C GLY A 107 -0.29 3.40 -11.84
N PRO A 108 -1.37 3.33 -12.64
CA PRO A 108 -1.52 4.16 -13.82
C PRO A 108 -1.65 5.64 -13.41
N THR A 109 -1.45 6.56 -14.36
CA THR A 109 -1.64 8.00 -14.13
C THR A 109 -3.11 8.38 -13.90
N SER A 110 -4.05 7.47 -14.18
CA SER A 110 -5.49 7.63 -13.97
C SER A 110 -5.95 7.42 -12.53
N ILE A 111 -5.05 7.05 -11.61
CA ILE A 111 -5.40 6.91 -10.20
C ILE A 111 -5.86 8.25 -9.61
N PRO A 112 -6.77 8.23 -8.60
CA PRO A 112 -7.10 9.42 -7.84
C PRO A 112 -5.85 10.08 -7.24
N LEU A 113 -5.80 11.41 -7.33
CA LEU A 113 -4.73 12.21 -6.74
C LEU A 113 -4.77 12.14 -5.21
N PHE A 114 -3.64 12.46 -4.58
CA PHE A 114 -3.62 12.66 -3.14
C PHE A 114 -4.56 13.81 -2.74
N ASP A 115 -5.27 13.63 -1.63
CA ASP A 115 -5.98 14.72 -0.99
C ASP A 115 -4.99 15.60 -0.23
N GLU A 116 -4.66 16.75 -0.82
CA GLU A 116 -3.63 17.68 -0.34
C GLU A 116 -3.92 18.28 1.05
N ARG A 117 -5.14 18.11 1.58
CA ARG A 117 -5.46 18.50 2.96
C ARG A 117 -4.72 17.63 3.98
N PHE A 118 -4.40 16.38 3.61
CA PHE A 118 -3.57 15.49 4.42
C PHE A 118 -2.10 15.79 4.13
N ASP A 119 -1.52 16.68 4.93
CA ASP A 119 -0.12 17.11 4.81
C ASP A 119 0.75 16.54 5.93
N GLY A 120 2.07 16.52 5.70
CA GLY A 120 3.05 16.09 6.70
C GLY A 120 2.96 14.60 7.06
N PHE A 121 2.84 14.33 8.36
CA PHE A 121 2.95 12.99 8.91
C PHE A 121 1.60 12.27 9.10
N GLY A 122 1.45 11.18 8.34
CA GLY A 122 0.44 10.15 8.57
C GLY A 122 -0.87 10.38 7.82
N LEU A 123 -1.56 9.27 7.52
CA LEU A 123 -2.85 9.21 6.82
C LEU A 123 -2.84 9.62 5.33
N CYS A 124 -1.82 10.30 4.80
CA CYS A 124 -1.75 10.67 3.38
C CYS A 124 -1.88 9.47 2.42
N ARG A 125 -1.13 8.39 2.67
CA ARG A 125 -1.20 7.16 1.86
C ARG A 125 -2.40 6.29 2.20
N ASN A 126 -2.85 6.28 3.47
CA ASN A 126 -4.03 5.52 3.87
C ASN A 126 -5.28 6.01 3.13
N THR A 127 -5.45 7.33 3.06
CA THR A 127 -6.60 7.95 2.38
C THR A 127 -6.53 7.75 0.87
N GLN A 128 -5.36 7.91 0.25
CA GLN A 128 -5.18 7.62 -1.18
C GLN A 128 -5.53 6.15 -1.49
N PHE A 129 -5.01 5.21 -0.70
CA PHE A 129 -5.24 3.79 -0.95
C PHE A 129 -6.69 3.37 -0.63
N TYR A 130 -7.33 4.02 0.34
CA TYR A 130 -8.76 3.87 0.57
C TYR A 130 -9.58 4.36 -0.62
N GLU A 131 -9.27 5.53 -1.17
CA GLU A 131 -9.98 6.04 -2.34
C GLU A 131 -9.81 5.09 -3.54
N LEU A 132 -8.62 4.53 -3.77
CA LEU A 132 -8.42 3.47 -4.77
C LEU A 132 -9.32 2.25 -4.54
N PHE A 133 -9.45 1.82 -3.28
CA PHE A 133 -10.30 0.68 -2.92
C PHE A 133 -11.78 0.98 -3.20
N VAL A 134 -12.25 2.17 -2.82
CA VAL A 134 -13.63 2.61 -3.09
C VAL A 134 -13.85 2.88 -4.59
N ALA A 135 -12.83 3.29 -5.33
CA ALA A 135 -12.90 3.46 -6.79
C ALA A 135 -12.90 2.11 -7.55
N GLY A 136 -12.75 0.98 -6.87
CA GLY A 136 -12.83 -0.35 -7.48
C GLY A 136 -11.53 -0.82 -8.15
N PHE A 137 -10.38 -0.26 -7.77
CA PHE A 137 -9.08 -0.74 -8.25
C PHE A 137 -8.79 -2.16 -7.73
N GLN A 138 -8.12 -2.94 -8.56
CA GLN A 138 -7.56 -4.23 -8.20
C GLN A 138 -6.13 -4.06 -7.69
N PHE A 139 -5.81 -4.76 -6.62
CA PHE A 139 -4.51 -4.68 -5.96
C PHE A 139 -3.76 -6.00 -6.19
N LYS A 140 -2.59 -5.93 -6.81
CA LYS A 140 -1.81 -7.12 -7.21
C LYS A 140 -0.38 -7.02 -6.69
N PHE A 141 0.14 -8.04 -6.04
CA PHE A 141 1.54 -8.09 -5.60
C PHE A 141 2.44 -8.53 -6.75
N LEU A 142 3.63 -7.93 -6.86
CA LEU A 142 4.66 -8.40 -7.80
C LEU A 142 5.63 -9.36 -7.10
N ASN A 143 5.90 -10.53 -7.68
CA ASN A 143 6.70 -11.58 -7.05
C ASN A 143 8.17 -11.16 -6.82
N ASN A 144 8.81 -10.61 -7.84
CA ASN A 144 10.22 -10.18 -7.77
C ASN A 144 10.39 -8.73 -7.31
N GLY A 145 9.30 -7.95 -7.26
CA GLY A 145 9.34 -6.52 -6.96
C GLY A 145 9.33 -6.25 -5.47
N PHE A 146 10.30 -5.49 -4.98
CA PHE A 146 10.33 -5.01 -3.59
C PHE A 146 11.10 -3.69 -3.50
N LEU A 147 10.94 -2.98 -2.39
CA LEU A 147 11.70 -1.78 -2.07
C LEU A 147 12.41 -1.93 -0.72
N THR A 148 13.44 -1.12 -0.51
CA THR A 148 14.18 -1.13 0.75
C THR A 148 14.23 0.24 1.42
N HIS A 149 14.26 0.23 2.75
CA HIS A 149 14.48 1.39 3.60
C HIS A 149 15.74 1.17 4.43
N ILE A 150 16.65 2.15 4.44
CA ILE A 150 17.91 2.06 5.16
C ILE A 150 17.69 2.37 6.64
N GLY A 151 18.12 1.45 7.50
CA GLY A 151 18.02 1.58 8.95
C GLY A 151 16.69 1.08 9.51
N PHE A 152 16.78 0.47 10.68
CA PHE A 152 15.65 -0.07 11.41
C PHE A 152 14.91 1.04 12.15
N LYS A 153 13.58 1.12 11.97
CA LYS A 153 12.76 2.02 12.76
C LYS A 153 12.46 1.39 14.12
N VAL A 154 12.78 2.09 15.19
CA VAL A 154 12.54 1.59 16.55
C VAL A 154 11.42 2.38 17.24
N PRO A 155 10.63 1.75 18.13
CA PRO A 155 9.67 2.44 18.97
C PRO A 155 10.33 3.54 19.82
N GLY A 156 9.54 4.51 20.29
CA GLY A 156 10.01 5.56 21.19
C GLY A 156 10.78 6.71 20.54
N GLN A 157 11.25 6.57 19.29
CA GLN A 157 11.92 7.65 18.55
C GLN A 157 10.97 8.58 17.78
N ARG A 158 9.67 8.60 18.14
CA ARG A 158 8.71 9.45 17.45
C ARG A 158 8.73 10.87 18.05
N GLU A 159 9.13 11.83 17.24
CA GLU A 159 9.11 13.25 17.60
C GLU A 159 7.67 13.75 17.83
N GLN A 160 7.51 14.70 18.76
CA GLN A 160 6.19 15.22 19.16
C GLN A 160 5.44 15.90 18.01
N TRP A 161 6.14 16.53 17.06
CA TRP A 161 5.50 17.20 15.91
C TRP A 161 4.75 16.21 15.01
N LYS A 162 5.27 14.99 14.83
CA LYS A 162 4.59 13.91 14.09
C LYS A 162 3.27 13.52 14.72
N PHE A 163 3.17 13.55 16.04
CA PHE A 163 1.91 13.30 16.74
C PHE A 163 0.91 14.43 16.51
N LYS A 164 1.35 15.70 16.56
CA LYS A 164 0.50 16.86 16.29
C LYS A 164 -0.08 16.83 14.87
N GLU A 165 0.75 16.53 13.88
CA GLU A 165 0.31 16.38 12.47
C GLU A 165 -0.63 15.19 12.28
N LEU A 166 -0.33 14.03 12.88
CA LEU A 166 -1.23 12.89 12.81
C LEU A 166 -2.61 13.21 13.40
N VAL A 167 -2.67 13.92 14.53
CA VAL A 167 -3.94 14.35 15.14
C VAL A 167 -4.68 15.35 14.26
N LYS A 168 -3.97 16.30 13.62
CA LYS A 168 -4.56 17.21 12.61
C LYS A 168 -5.20 16.39 11.48
N ASN A 169 -4.47 15.43 10.92
CA ASN A 169 -4.95 14.61 9.81
C ASN A 169 -6.11 13.70 10.23
N GLN A 170 -6.11 13.16 11.46
CA GLN A 170 -7.22 12.36 11.98
C GLN A 170 -8.55 13.13 12.01
N ARG A 171 -8.52 14.45 12.23
CA ARG A 171 -9.73 15.29 12.25
C ARG A 171 -10.37 15.47 10.86
N LEU A 172 -9.62 15.26 9.79
CA LEU A 172 -10.12 15.37 8.41
C LEU A 172 -10.87 14.12 7.95
N ILE A 173 -10.60 12.97 8.58
CA ILE A 173 -11.08 11.65 8.16
C ILE A 173 -12.62 11.54 8.08
N PRO A 174 -13.42 12.08 9.02
CA PRO A 174 -14.88 12.03 8.90
C PRO A 174 -15.42 12.74 7.66
N GLN A 175 -14.90 13.93 7.37
CA GLN A 175 -15.31 14.72 6.21
C GLN A 175 -14.86 14.03 4.91
N PHE A 176 -13.61 13.57 4.87
CA PHE A 176 -13.08 12.77 3.76
C PHE A 176 -13.96 11.54 3.47
N ALA A 177 -14.36 10.77 4.49
CA ALA A 177 -15.20 9.58 4.29
C ALA A 177 -16.58 9.90 3.69
N LEU A 178 -17.19 11.04 4.08
CA LEU A 178 -18.44 11.52 3.50
C LEU A 178 -18.28 11.91 2.03
N GLU A 179 -17.20 12.61 1.70
CA GLU A 179 -16.89 13.03 0.33
C GLU A 179 -16.59 11.86 -0.59
N ILE A 180 -15.81 10.87 -0.12
CA ILE A 180 -15.55 9.63 -0.86
C ILE A 180 -16.86 8.87 -1.11
N ARG A 181 -17.69 8.71 -0.09
CA ARG A 181 -19.02 8.10 -0.25
C ARG A 181 -19.88 8.84 -1.27
N ALA A 182 -19.92 10.17 -1.21
CA ALA A 182 -20.68 10.98 -2.15
C ALA A 182 -20.15 10.87 -3.58
N ARG A 183 -18.83 10.85 -3.76
CA ARG A 183 -18.14 10.75 -5.06
C ARG A 183 -18.38 9.41 -5.77
N TYR A 184 -18.32 8.31 -5.03
CA TYR A 184 -18.39 6.96 -5.61
C TYR A 184 -19.73 6.25 -5.38
N GLY A 185 -20.61 6.82 -4.54
CA GLY A 185 -21.93 6.23 -4.24
C GLY A 185 -21.88 4.99 -3.35
N GLN A 186 -20.74 4.68 -2.73
CA GLN A 186 -20.55 3.51 -1.88
C GLN A 186 -19.62 3.80 -0.69
N ASP A 187 -19.82 3.05 0.40
CA ASP A 187 -18.98 3.12 1.61
C ASP A 187 -18.73 1.71 2.14
N PRO A 188 -17.86 0.93 1.46
CA PRO A 188 -17.68 -0.51 1.72
C PRO A 188 -17.11 -0.82 3.11
N CYS A 189 -16.53 0.16 3.80
CA CYS A 189 -16.02 0.02 5.16
C CYS A 189 -16.95 0.63 6.21
N GLU A 190 -18.06 1.24 5.79
CA GLU A 190 -18.95 2.07 6.61
C GLU A 190 -18.20 3.16 7.39
N MET A 191 -17.16 3.74 6.78
CA MET A 191 -16.34 4.76 7.42
C MET A 191 -17.19 6.00 7.77
N SER A 192 -18.10 6.40 6.89
CA SER A 192 -18.98 7.56 7.11
C SER A 192 -19.84 7.44 8.38
N LEU A 193 -20.11 6.22 8.83
CA LEU A 193 -20.84 5.91 10.05
C LEU A 193 -19.88 5.67 11.22
N LYS A 194 -18.94 4.72 11.06
CA LYS A 194 -18.07 4.23 12.14
C LYS A 194 -17.17 5.32 12.71
N LEU A 195 -16.74 6.29 11.90
CA LEU A 195 -15.86 7.38 12.35
C LEU A 195 -16.52 8.35 13.36
N ARG A 196 -17.85 8.34 13.49
CA ARG A 196 -18.54 9.09 14.56
C ARG A 196 -18.42 8.43 15.92
N THR A 197 -18.22 7.12 15.92
CA THR A 197 -18.32 6.26 17.12
C THR A 197 -16.99 5.61 17.51
N PHE A 198 -16.07 5.43 16.56
CA PHE A 198 -14.83 4.69 16.77
C PHE A 198 -13.66 5.65 16.95
N PRO A 199 -12.91 5.56 18.07
CA PRO A 199 -11.67 6.31 18.21
C PRO A 199 -10.63 5.81 17.21
N ALA A 200 -9.65 6.64 16.88
CA ALA A 200 -8.61 6.32 15.88
C ALA A 200 -7.86 5.01 16.15
N SER A 201 -7.70 4.62 17.42
CA SER A 201 -7.08 3.34 17.83
C SER A 201 -7.86 2.09 17.38
N LYS A 202 -9.14 2.25 17.03
CA LYS A 202 -10.03 1.17 16.58
C LYS A 202 -10.18 1.11 15.06
N TRP A 203 -9.59 2.02 14.29
CA TRP A 203 -9.72 2.02 12.83
C TRP A 203 -9.13 0.78 12.16
N LYS A 204 -8.13 0.16 12.78
CA LYS A 204 -7.56 -1.14 12.35
C LYS A 204 -8.57 -2.31 12.43
N ASP A 205 -9.64 -2.14 13.19
CA ASP A 205 -10.65 -3.16 13.41
C ASP A 205 -11.83 -3.00 12.44
N ILE A 206 -11.87 -1.91 11.66
CA ILE A 206 -12.90 -1.66 10.65
C ILE A 206 -12.77 -2.71 9.56
N GLN A 207 -13.81 -3.55 9.46
CA GLN A 207 -13.96 -4.49 8.36
C GLN A 207 -14.55 -3.77 7.16
N CYS A 208 -13.95 -4.04 6.00
CA CYS A 208 -14.44 -3.59 4.71
C CYS A 208 -15.04 -4.79 3.98
N ALA A 209 -16.26 -4.63 3.45
CA ALA A 209 -16.83 -5.63 2.57
C ALA A 209 -15.95 -5.80 1.34
N ASN A 210 -15.73 -7.04 0.90
CA ASN A 210 -15.09 -7.30 -0.38
C ASN A 210 -15.99 -6.76 -1.49
N THR A 211 -15.70 -5.56 -1.97
CA THR A 211 -16.30 -5.03 -3.18
C THR A 211 -15.71 -5.79 -4.35
N THR A 212 -16.25 -6.99 -4.64
CA THR A 212 -16.19 -7.45 -6.03
C THR A 212 -16.97 -6.40 -6.82
N PRO A 213 -16.36 -5.65 -7.75
CA PRO A 213 -17.10 -4.62 -8.48
C PRO A 213 -18.20 -5.33 -9.26
N SER A 214 -19.46 -5.16 -8.83
CA SER A 214 -20.56 -5.43 -9.74
C SER A 214 -20.43 -4.41 -10.86
N ASN A 215 -20.31 -4.89 -12.10
CA ASN A 215 -20.12 -4.16 -13.35
C ASN A 215 -21.28 -3.18 -13.70
N LYS A 216 -21.83 -2.43 -12.74
CA LYS A 216 -23.03 -1.60 -12.95
C LYS A 216 -22.75 -0.10 -13.13
N GLN A 217 -21.61 0.43 -12.71
CA GLN A 217 -21.35 1.88 -12.84
C GLN A 217 -20.40 2.30 -13.98
N TYR A 218 -19.61 1.38 -14.54
CA TYR A 218 -18.70 1.71 -15.66
C TYR A 218 -19.42 1.88 -17.01
N LYS A 219 -20.68 1.47 -17.15
CA LYS A 219 -21.47 1.71 -18.36
C LYS A 219 -21.95 3.16 -18.54
N LEU A 220 -21.86 4.01 -17.50
CA LEU A 220 -22.34 5.40 -17.59
C LEU A 220 -21.26 6.40 -18.01
N ARG A 221 -19.97 6.02 -18.04
CA ARG A 221 -18.89 6.91 -18.47
C ARG A 221 -18.36 6.67 -19.88
N GLN A 222 -18.73 5.55 -20.53
CA GLN A 222 -18.34 5.28 -21.92
C GLN A 222 -19.44 5.60 -22.95
N ASN A 223 -20.64 6.01 -22.51
CA ASN A 223 -21.74 6.40 -23.42
C ASN A 223 -21.84 7.92 -23.64
N ASN A 224 -20.89 8.71 -23.14
CA ASN A 224 -20.84 10.17 -23.29
C ASN A 224 -19.53 10.65 -23.94
N ASN A 225 -19.05 9.94 -24.96
CA ASN A 225 -18.07 10.44 -25.94
C ASN A 225 -18.32 9.76 -27.28
#